data_AF-A0A420N9Y6-F1
#
_entry.id   AF-A0A420N9Y6-F1
#
_cell.length_a   1.000
_cell.length_b   1.000
_cell.length_c   1.000
_cell.angle_alpha   90.00
_cell.angle_beta   90.00
_cell.angle_gamma   90.00
#
_symmetry.space_group_name_H-M   'P 1'
#
loop_
_entity.id
_entity.type
_entity.pdbx_description
1 polymer ?
#
loop_
_entity_poly.entity_id
_entity_poly.type
_entity_poly.pdbx_seq_one_letter_code
_entity_poly.pdbx_strand_id
1 'polypeptide(L)'
;MRVTLPVYPRHKTRAEVITLKWVRENTTIPVPEVFAFDDSNDNEIGFEWILMEFMQGTSAQKRWRTMSMEQKIALTERIATFQFELSGLEKQELAFKSMGTLDSPEIDLEADFRAPEAAITPGRMVIPEFFKGDYLTYDIPRGPFLSTHDWLSAVLSFVIHHQKLVLENSQDEHDIEDAEDILPVAQSLLALLPKVFPPDLGRPEPSALHHHYSHLDNILVNEHGEVTAVIDWECVTALPLWMLSQVPNFLIDQPREDEPQRDAYMNETPEEATEAADRRNDPDYLDNEGKNQLYWIHMMEYETTQLRKVYKAKLEEVCLDWVKMNPLEEDFFDAVLRCDGLWMKMVRKWVECIEKGESVRFKDMWNR
;
A
#
# COMPACT_ATOMS: atom_id res chain seq x y z
N MET A 1 -22.43 -2.15 9.86
CA MET A 1 -22.57 -2.36 8.41
C MET A 1 -21.85 -1.24 7.70
N ARG A 2 -20.94 -1.57 6.79
CA ARG A 2 -20.21 -0.63 5.93
C ARG A 2 -20.77 -0.74 4.52
N VAL A 3 -21.09 0.39 3.90
CA VAL A 3 -21.57 0.45 2.51
C VAL A 3 -20.41 0.94 1.64
N THR A 4 -20.17 0.29 0.51
CA THR A 4 -19.01 0.53 -0.35
C THR A 4 -19.42 1.26 -1.62
N LEU A 5 -18.62 2.23 -2.04
CA LEU A 5 -18.82 2.87 -3.34
C LEU A 5 -18.48 1.89 -4.47
N PRO A 6 -19.22 1.92 -5.60
CA PRO A 6 -19.05 0.97 -6.70
C PRO A 6 -17.85 1.34 -7.59
N VAL A 7 -16.66 1.44 -7.00
CA VAL A 7 -15.41 1.81 -7.70
C VAL A 7 -14.90 0.65 -8.55
N TYR A 8 -14.86 -0.55 -7.99
CA TYR A 8 -14.66 -1.78 -8.74
C TYR A 8 -15.70 -2.82 -8.32
N PRO A 9 -16.91 -2.73 -8.90
CA PRO A 9 -18.04 -3.51 -8.41
C PRO A 9 -17.76 -4.99 -8.37
N ARG A 10 -18.31 -5.67 -7.35
CA ARG A 10 -18.12 -7.07 -6.99
C ARG A 10 -16.72 -7.43 -6.53
N HIS A 11 -15.70 -7.02 -7.27
CA HIS A 11 -14.33 -7.47 -7.04
C HIS A 11 -13.71 -6.89 -5.78
N LYS A 12 -13.97 -5.61 -5.46
CA LYS A 12 -13.37 -4.96 -4.29
C LYS A 12 -13.93 -5.48 -2.97
N THR A 13 -15.25 -5.51 -2.83
CA THR A 13 -15.93 -6.01 -1.62
C THR A 13 -15.63 -7.49 -1.39
N ARG A 14 -15.75 -8.32 -2.44
CA ARG A 14 -15.47 -9.76 -2.36
C ARG A 14 -14.02 -10.05 -1.95
N ALA A 15 -13.06 -9.35 -2.56
CA ALA A 15 -11.65 -9.49 -2.24
C ALA A 15 -11.33 -9.19 -0.77
N GLU A 16 -11.92 -8.13 -0.21
CA GLU A 16 -11.73 -7.77 1.19
C GLU A 16 -12.29 -8.85 2.12
N VAL A 17 -13.49 -9.37 1.85
CA VAL A 17 -14.09 -10.45 2.65
C VAL A 17 -13.21 -11.70 2.65
N ILE A 18 -12.70 -12.09 1.48
CA ILE A 18 -11.80 -13.24 1.33
C ILE A 18 -10.51 -13.02 2.10
N THR A 19 -9.94 -11.82 1.99
CA THR A 19 -8.70 -11.46 2.67
C THR A 19 -8.90 -11.48 4.18
N LEU A 20 -9.98 -10.89 4.70
CA LEU A 20 -10.33 -10.93 6.12
C LEU A 20 -10.50 -12.35 6.64
N LYS A 21 -11.14 -13.24 5.86
CA LYS A 21 -11.26 -14.66 6.20
C LYS A 21 -9.89 -15.32 6.28
N TRP A 22 -9.07 -15.17 5.24
CA TRP A 22 -7.73 -15.76 5.17
C TRP A 22 -6.86 -15.28 6.33
N VAL A 23 -6.82 -13.97 6.60
CA VAL A 23 -6.00 -13.36 7.65
C VAL A 23 -6.40 -13.89 9.03
N ARG A 24 -7.70 -13.97 9.32
CA ARG A 24 -8.20 -14.52 10.58
C ARG A 24 -7.81 -15.98 10.80
N GLU A 25 -7.88 -16.79 9.74
CA GLU A 25 -7.57 -18.22 9.82
C GLU A 25 -6.06 -18.48 9.87
N ASN A 26 -5.26 -17.56 9.31
CA ASN A 26 -3.84 -17.81 9.07
C ASN A 26 -2.87 -16.99 9.92
N THR A 27 -3.32 -15.99 10.66
CA THR A 27 -2.46 -15.08 11.43
C THR A 27 -3.02 -14.78 12.81
N THR A 28 -2.22 -14.12 13.64
CA THR A 28 -2.60 -13.54 14.93
C THR A 28 -3.05 -12.08 14.81
N ILE A 29 -3.18 -11.56 13.58
CA ILE A 29 -3.57 -10.18 13.33
C ILE A 29 -5.04 -10.02 13.74
N PRO A 30 -5.36 -9.07 14.65
CA PRO A 30 -6.74 -8.82 15.02
C PRO A 30 -7.46 -8.11 13.86
N VAL A 31 -8.42 -8.80 13.24
CA VAL A 31 -9.22 -8.31 12.11
C VAL A 31 -10.72 -8.50 12.39
N PRO A 32 -11.62 -7.69 11.79
CA PRO A 32 -13.07 -7.76 12.05
C PRO A 32 -13.74 -8.99 11.46
N GLU A 33 -14.55 -9.72 12.24
CA GLU A 33 -15.30 -10.90 11.76
C GLU A 33 -16.38 -10.47 10.77
N VAL A 34 -16.40 -11.09 9.58
CA VAL A 34 -17.46 -10.82 8.58
C VAL A 34 -18.66 -11.71 8.89
N PHE A 35 -19.79 -11.09 9.25
CA PHE A 35 -21.04 -11.79 9.54
C PHE A 35 -21.88 -12.03 8.28
N ALA A 36 -21.90 -11.05 7.37
CA ALA A 36 -22.60 -11.14 6.09
C ALA A 36 -22.05 -10.06 5.15
N PHE A 37 -22.21 -10.23 3.84
CA PHE A 37 -21.94 -9.20 2.86
C PHE A 37 -22.81 -9.41 1.62
N ASP A 38 -22.88 -8.39 0.79
CA ASP A 38 -23.39 -8.47 -0.57
C ASP A 38 -22.43 -7.70 -1.48
N ASP A 39 -21.84 -8.40 -2.44
CA ASP A 39 -20.92 -7.85 -3.43
C ASP A 39 -21.64 -7.49 -4.75
N SER A 40 -22.97 -7.53 -4.76
CA SER A 40 -23.82 -7.01 -5.82
C SER A 40 -24.38 -5.64 -5.47
N ASN A 41 -24.70 -4.84 -6.49
CA ASN A 41 -25.55 -3.66 -6.35
C ASN A 41 -27.03 -3.95 -6.63
N ASP A 42 -27.35 -5.19 -7.03
CA ASP A 42 -28.72 -5.68 -7.23
C ASP A 42 -29.32 -6.14 -5.90
N ASN A 43 -29.47 -5.21 -4.96
CA ASN A 43 -30.08 -5.43 -3.65
C ASN A 43 -30.90 -4.21 -3.21
N GLU A 44 -31.60 -4.32 -2.09
CA GLU A 44 -32.50 -3.25 -1.59
C GLU A 44 -31.78 -1.92 -1.28
N ILE A 45 -30.47 -1.97 -0.99
CA ILE A 45 -29.65 -0.80 -0.69
C ILE A 45 -29.16 -0.13 -1.99
N GLY A 46 -29.04 -0.89 -3.08
CA GLY A 46 -28.49 -0.43 -4.35
C GLY A 46 -26.96 -0.31 -4.35
N PHE A 47 -26.30 -0.81 -3.30
CA PHE A 47 -24.85 -0.74 -3.12
C PHE A 47 -24.34 -2.03 -2.47
N GLU A 48 -23.06 -2.29 -2.68
CA GLU A 48 -22.35 -3.34 -1.97
C GLU A 48 -22.18 -2.99 -0.50
N TRP A 49 -22.19 -4.00 0.36
CA TRP A 49 -22.05 -3.80 1.79
C TRP A 49 -21.40 -4.99 2.48
N ILE A 50 -20.75 -4.71 3.62
CA ILE A 50 -20.21 -5.72 4.54
C ILE A 50 -20.77 -5.45 5.94
N LEU A 51 -21.38 -6.47 6.54
CA LEU A 51 -21.70 -6.53 7.96
C LEU A 51 -20.60 -7.29 8.67
N MET A 52 -19.87 -6.60 9.54
CA MET A 52 -18.73 -7.15 10.26
C MET A 52 -18.68 -6.67 11.70
N GLU A 53 -17.85 -7.33 12.50
CA GLU A 53 -17.53 -6.98 13.89
C GLU A 53 -17.08 -5.53 14.03
N PHE A 54 -17.58 -4.85 15.07
CA PHE A 54 -17.10 -3.53 15.44
C PHE A 54 -15.83 -3.66 16.29
N MET A 55 -14.71 -3.21 15.74
CA MET A 55 -13.43 -3.26 16.43
C MET A 55 -13.30 -2.14 17.46
N GLN A 56 -12.94 -2.50 18.69
CA GLN A 56 -12.69 -1.53 19.76
C GLN A 56 -11.29 -0.92 19.65
N GLY A 57 -11.15 0.31 20.15
CA GLY A 57 -9.88 1.04 20.18
C GLY A 57 -9.97 2.39 19.47
N THR A 58 -8.86 3.12 19.50
CA THR A 58 -8.72 4.42 18.83
C THR A 58 -7.63 4.30 17.79
N SER A 59 -7.74 5.02 16.67
CA SER A 59 -6.70 4.98 15.65
C SER A 59 -5.34 5.42 16.20
N ALA A 60 -4.28 4.73 15.77
CA ALA A 60 -2.92 5.02 16.21
C ALA A 60 -2.52 6.44 15.81
N GLN A 61 -3.02 6.95 14.69
CA GLN A 61 -2.81 8.34 14.24
C GLN A 61 -3.29 9.35 15.30
N LYS A 62 -4.51 9.16 15.83
CA LYS A 62 -5.09 10.04 16.86
C LYS A 62 -4.38 9.92 18.19
N ARG A 63 -3.84 8.74 18.52
CA ARG A 63 -3.12 8.50 19.77
C ARG A 63 -1.64 8.84 19.69
N TRP A 64 -1.07 8.98 18.48
CA TRP A 64 0.36 8.97 18.24
C TRP A 64 1.13 9.97 19.11
N ARG A 65 0.68 11.23 19.19
CA ARG A 65 1.33 12.28 19.99
C ARG A 65 1.36 11.97 21.49
N THR A 66 0.40 11.20 21.98
CA THR A 66 0.27 10.84 23.39
C THR A 66 0.91 9.50 23.75
N MET A 67 1.32 8.71 22.76
CA MET A 67 2.01 7.45 22.98
C MET A 67 3.47 7.71 23.36
N SER A 68 3.98 6.99 24.35
CA SER A 68 5.41 7.01 24.66
C SER A 68 6.22 6.38 23.54
N MET A 69 7.53 6.68 23.49
CA MET A 69 8.41 6.04 22.51
C MET A 69 8.47 4.51 22.72
N GLU A 70 8.38 4.01 23.97
CA GLU A 70 8.30 2.56 24.19
C GLU A 70 7.04 1.94 23.58
N GLN A 71 5.89 2.61 23.68
CA GLN A 71 4.65 2.15 23.05
C GLN A 71 4.74 2.15 21.52
N LYS A 72 5.36 3.18 20.93
CA LYS A 72 5.58 3.26 19.48
C LYS A 72 6.54 2.19 18.97
N ILE A 73 7.59 1.88 19.75
CA ILE A 73 8.51 0.77 19.48
C ILE A 73 7.74 -0.55 19.48
N ALA A 74 6.99 -0.85 20.55
CA ALA A 74 6.22 -2.09 20.67
C ALA A 74 5.18 -2.24 19.53
N LEU A 75 4.50 -1.15 19.18
CA LEU A 75 3.60 -1.10 18.01
C LEU A 75 4.36 -1.46 16.72
N THR A 76 5.51 -0.83 16.49
CA THR A 76 6.31 -1.01 15.28
C THR A 76 6.83 -2.44 15.14
N GLU A 77 7.31 -3.04 16.24
CA GLU A 77 7.73 -4.44 16.27
C GLU A 77 6.56 -5.40 16.01
N ARG A 78 5.36 -5.07 16.53
CA ARG A 78 4.15 -5.86 16.27
C ARG A 78 3.75 -5.81 14.80
N ILE A 79 3.82 -4.64 14.14
CA ILE A 79 3.57 -4.51 12.70
C ILE A 79 4.58 -5.31 11.86
N ALA A 80 5.87 -5.29 12.22
CA ALA A 80 6.88 -6.13 11.55
C ALA A 80 6.56 -7.62 11.69
N THR A 81 6.10 -8.04 12.87
CA THR A 81 5.68 -9.42 13.13
C THR A 81 4.45 -9.78 12.28
N PHE A 82 3.46 -8.90 12.20
CA PHE A 82 2.29 -9.11 11.33
C PHE A 82 2.65 -9.23 9.85
N GLN A 83 3.57 -8.41 9.35
CA GLN A 83 4.05 -8.54 7.97
C GLN A 83 4.75 -9.89 7.72
N PHE A 84 5.46 -10.41 8.72
CA PHE A 84 6.03 -11.76 8.66
C PHE A 84 4.96 -12.85 8.71
N GLU A 85 3.92 -12.72 9.54
CA GLU A 85 2.81 -13.68 9.57
C GLU A 85 2.04 -13.71 8.22
N LEU A 86 1.78 -12.54 7.61
CA LEU A 86 1.18 -12.44 6.27
C LEU A 86 2.01 -13.11 5.17
N SER A 87 3.32 -13.26 5.40
CA SER A 87 4.20 -13.94 4.44
C SER A 87 3.93 -15.45 4.34
N GLY A 88 3.30 -16.06 5.36
CA GLY A 88 3.11 -17.51 5.48
C GLY A 88 4.39 -18.31 5.72
N LEU A 89 5.57 -17.66 5.72
CA LEU A 89 6.88 -18.33 5.80
C LEU A 89 7.09 -19.11 7.09
N GLU A 90 6.49 -18.68 8.21
CA GLU A 90 6.57 -19.37 9.50
C GLU A 90 5.99 -20.79 9.44
N LYS A 91 4.88 -20.96 8.70
CA LYS A 91 4.13 -22.22 8.65
C LYS A 91 4.72 -23.25 7.70
N GLN A 92 5.78 -22.90 6.96
CA GLN A 92 6.28 -23.67 5.80
C GLN A 92 5.18 -23.98 4.75
N GLU A 93 4.02 -23.34 4.86
CA GLU A 93 3.00 -23.31 3.83
C GLU A 93 3.55 -22.42 2.72
N LEU A 94 3.91 -23.07 1.62
CA LEU A 94 4.59 -22.43 0.50
C LEU A 94 3.82 -21.19 0.07
N ALA A 95 4.51 -20.04 0.07
CA ALA A 95 4.08 -18.79 -0.53
C ALA A 95 3.27 -19.03 -1.82
N PHE A 96 2.28 -18.17 -2.09
CA PHE A 96 1.47 -18.28 -3.29
C PHE A 96 2.35 -18.30 -4.54
N LYS A 97 1.92 -19.04 -5.56
CA LYS A 97 2.66 -19.22 -6.82
C LYS A 97 2.28 -18.19 -7.88
N SER A 98 1.58 -17.13 -7.49
CA SER A 98 1.14 -16.08 -8.40
C SER A 98 0.74 -14.84 -7.62
N MET A 99 0.98 -13.66 -8.19
CA MET A 99 0.55 -12.39 -7.63
C MET A 99 -0.88 -12.08 -8.03
N GLY A 100 -1.61 -11.46 -7.12
CA GLY A 100 -3.01 -11.13 -7.31
C GLY A 100 -3.74 -10.94 -6.00
N THR A 101 -4.94 -10.39 -6.07
CA THR A 101 -5.80 -10.28 -4.89
C THR A 101 -6.43 -11.65 -4.63
N LEU A 102 -6.59 -12.02 -3.36
CA LEU A 102 -7.16 -13.31 -3.01
C LEU A 102 -8.58 -13.43 -3.55
N ASP A 103 -8.85 -14.54 -4.22
CA ASP A 103 -10.16 -14.89 -4.75
C ASP A 103 -10.53 -16.32 -4.30
N SER A 104 -11.82 -16.61 -4.33
CA SER A 104 -12.35 -17.95 -4.10
C SER A 104 -13.57 -18.17 -5.01
N PRO A 105 -13.61 -19.30 -5.74
CA PRO A 105 -14.73 -19.61 -6.62
C PRO A 105 -16.02 -19.88 -5.84
N GLU A 106 -15.95 -20.15 -4.54
CA GLU A 106 -17.08 -20.54 -3.69
C GLU A 106 -17.42 -19.45 -2.66
N ILE A 107 -17.93 -18.31 -3.12
CA ILE A 107 -18.58 -17.38 -2.18
C ILE A 107 -19.92 -16.95 -2.74
N ASP A 108 -20.88 -17.86 -2.61
CA ASP A 108 -22.23 -17.50 -2.25
C ASP A 108 -22.37 -17.89 -0.78
N LEU A 109 -22.54 -16.93 0.13
CA LEU A 109 -22.67 -17.19 1.57
C LEU A 109 -23.88 -18.07 1.94
N GLU A 110 -24.75 -18.37 0.97
CA GLU A 110 -25.89 -19.28 1.12
C GLU A 110 -25.54 -20.76 0.88
N ALA A 111 -24.36 -21.07 0.33
CA ALA A 111 -23.93 -22.45 0.13
C ALA A 111 -23.27 -22.98 1.41
N ASP A 112 -24.04 -23.79 2.14
CA ASP A 112 -23.65 -24.73 3.19
C ASP A 112 -22.13 -24.84 3.46
N PHE A 113 -21.75 -24.71 4.73
CA PHE A 113 -20.43 -24.98 5.37
C PHE A 113 -19.90 -26.43 5.17
N ARG A 114 -20.20 -27.09 4.05
CA ARG A 114 -19.86 -28.49 3.72
C ARG A 114 -19.37 -28.67 2.29
N ALA A 115 -19.24 -27.62 1.49
CA ALA A 115 -18.44 -27.70 0.26
C ALA A 115 -16.95 -27.85 0.63
N PRO A 116 -16.18 -28.70 -0.07
CA PRO A 116 -14.73 -28.78 0.17
C PRO A 116 -14.13 -27.43 -0.16
N GLU A 117 -13.71 -26.68 0.87
CA GLU A 117 -13.16 -25.33 0.78
C GLU A 117 -12.29 -25.19 -0.46
N ALA A 118 -12.83 -24.57 -1.51
CA ALA A 118 -12.02 -24.24 -2.66
C ALA A 118 -10.86 -23.36 -2.18
N ALA A 119 -9.63 -23.79 -2.47
CA ALA A 119 -8.44 -23.14 -1.95
C ALA A 119 -8.46 -21.65 -2.30
N ILE A 120 -8.34 -20.79 -1.28
CA ILE A 120 -8.17 -19.35 -1.47
C ILE A 120 -6.84 -19.15 -2.20
N THR A 121 -6.90 -18.55 -3.39
CA THR A 121 -5.71 -18.34 -4.23
C THR A 121 -5.73 -16.95 -4.84
N PRO A 122 -4.56 -16.35 -5.15
CA PRO A 122 -4.50 -15.10 -5.88
C PRO A 122 -5.16 -15.23 -7.25
N GLY A 123 -6.13 -14.37 -7.51
CA GLY A 123 -6.80 -14.21 -8.79
C GLY A 123 -6.37 -12.91 -9.46
N ARG A 124 -7.33 -12.23 -10.07
CA ARG A 124 -7.12 -10.89 -10.60
C ARG A 124 -6.72 -9.92 -9.49
N MET A 125 -5.82 -9.00 -9.81
CA MET A 125 -5.36 -7.94 -8.93
C MET A 125 -6.38 -6.81 -8.89
N VAL A 126 -6.80 -6.45 -7.69
CA VAL A 126 -7.76 -5.39 -7.39
C VAL A 126 -6.98 -4.29 -6.69
N ILE A 127 -6.24 -3.50 -7.47
CA ILE A 127 -5.46 -2.36 -6.97
C ILE A 127 -5.77 -1.09 -7.77
N PRO A 128 -5.67 0.12 -7.18
CA PRO A 128 -6.02 1.38 -7.84
C PRO A 128 -5.39 1.57 -9.22
N GLU A 129 -4.16 1.10 -9.40
CA GLU A 129 -3.38 1.15 -10.65
C GLU A 129 -4.11 0.47 -11.82
N PHE A 130 -5.08 -0.42 -11.58
CA PHE A 130 -5.82 -1.18 -12.59
C PHE A 130 -7.28 -0.77 -12.77
N PHE A 131 -7.79 0.12 -11.91
CA PHE A 131 -9.19 0.57 -11.97
C PHE A 131 -9.37 2.08 -11.79
N LYS A 132 -8.30 2.87 -11.75
CA LYS A 132 -8.37 4.34 -11.76
C LYS A 132 -8.94 4.84 -13.10
N GLY A 133 -9.87 5.79 -13.04
CA GLY A 133 -10.50 6.36 -14.23
C GLY A 133 -11.16 5.29 -15.12
N ASP A 134 -10.91 5.35 -16.42
CA ASP A 134 -11.51 4.43 -17.39
C ASP A 134 -10.78 3.09 -17.53
N TYR A 135 -9.79 2.82 -16.67
CA TYR A 135 -8.93 1.65 -16.82
C TYR A 135 -9.72 0.34 -16.76
N LEU A 136 -10.86 0.31 -16.07
CA LEU A 136 -11.76 -0.86 -16.04
C LEU A 136 -12.24 -1.32 -17.42
N THR A 137 -12.30 -0.41 -18.40
CA THR A 137 -12.76 -0.71 -19.76
C THR A 137 -11.66 -1.30 -20.64
N TYR A 138 -10.40 -1.25 -20.21
CA TYR A 138 -9.27 -1.68 -21.03
C TYR A 138 -9.12 -3.20 -20.99
N ASP A 139 -8.93 -3.79 -22.18
CA ASP A 139 -8.65 -5.21 -22.38
C ASP A 139 -7.17 -5.52 -22.14
N ILE A 140 -6.73 -5.31 -20.89
CA ILE A 140 -5.37 -5.58 -20.43
C ILE A 140 -5.44 -6.61 -19.30
N PRO A 141 -4.58 -7.63 -19.28
CA PRO A 141 -4.55 -8.61 -18.21
C PRO A 141 -4.35 -7.96 -16.84
N ARG A 142 -5.12 -8.41 -15.85
CA ARG A 142 -5.04 -7.94 -14.45
C ARG A 142 -4.55 -9.05 -13.51
N GLY A 143 -3.92 -10.07 -14.06
CA GLY A 143 -3.46 -11.24 -13.32
C GLY A 143 -4.51 -12.36 -13.19
N PRO A 144 -4.21 -13.41 -12.39
CA PRO A 144 -3.01 -13.50 -11.56
C PRO A 144 -1.72 -13.53 -12.39
N PHE A 145 -0.68 -12.85 -11.92
CA PHE A 145 0.61 -12.78 -12.61
C PHE A 145 1.58 -13.83 -12.05
N LEU A 146 2.44 -14.39 -12.89
CA LEU A 146 3.39 -15.42 -12.46
C LEU A 146 4.77 -14.86 -12.13
N SER A 147 5.08 -13.65 -12.55
CA SER A 147 6.38 -13.00 -12.36
C SER A 147 6.26 -11.49 -12.27
N THR A 148 7.19 -10.85 -11.56
CA THR A 148 7.31 -9.38 -11.49
C THR A 148 7.37 -8.76 -12.90
N HIS A 149 7.97 -9.46 -13.87
CA HIS A 149 7.94 -9.08 -15.27
C HIS A 149 6.51 -8.94 -15.81
N ASP A 150 5.67 -9.97 -15.66
CA ASP A 150 4.30 -9.94 -16.19
C ASP A 150 3.45 -8.86 -15.51
N TRP A 151 3.63 -8.68 -14.21
CA TRP A 151 2.93 -7.67 -13.42
C TRP A 151 3.30 -6.25 -13.88
N LEU A 152 4.58 -5.91 -13.93
CA LEU A 152 5.03 -4.56 -14.34
C LEU A 152 4.77 -4.30 -15.83
N SER A 153 4.81 -5.33 -16.67
CA SER A 153 4.42 -5.24 -18.08
C SER A 153 2.95 -4.84 -18.23
N ALA A 154 2.06 -5.42 -17.41
CA ALA A 154 0.65 -5.04 -17.39
C ALA A 154 0.47 -3.59 -16.92
N VAL A 155 1.10 -3.18 -15.82
CA VAL A 155 1.06 -1.79 -15.32
C VAL A 155 1.47 -0.80 -16.41
N LEU A 156 2.62 -1.03 -17.07
CA LEU A 156 3.09 -0.16 -18.15
C LEU A 156 2.17 -0.19 -19.37
N SER A 157 1.54 -1.33 -19.67
CA SER A 157 0.56 -1.45 -20.75
C SER A 157 -0.68 -0.60 -20.48
N PHE A 158 -1.16 -0.52 -19.23
CA PHE A 158 -2.24 0.39 -18.84
C PHE A 158 -1.86 1.84 -19.08
N VAL A 159 -0.68 2.26 -18.62
CA VAL A 159 -0.17 3.63 -18.82
C VAL A 159 -0.08 3.94 -20.31
N ILE A 160 0.58 3.09 -21.10
CA ILE A 160 0.75 3.30 -22.55
C ILE A 160 -0.59 3.36 -23.28
N HIS A 161 -1.53 2.47 -22.96
CA HIS A 161 -2.84 2.46 -23.59
C HIS A 161 -3.63 3.72 -23.25
N HIS A 162 -3.63 4.12 -21.97
CA HIS A 162 -4.30 5.34 -21.54
C HIS A 162 -3.75 6.58 -22.25
N GLN A 163 -2.43 6.76 -22.27
CA GLN A 163 -1.82 7.93 -22.90
C GLN A 163 -2.10 7.98 -24.41
N LYS A 164 -2.17 6.84 -25.09
CA LYS A 164 -2.60 6.80 -26.51
C LYS A 164 -4.04 7.28 -26.68
N LEU A 165 -4.96 6.85 -25.81
CA LEU A 165 -6.35 7.31 -25.86
C LEU A 165 -6.47 8.81 -25.57
N VAL A 166 -5.67 9.35 -24.66
CA VAL A 166 -5.61 10.79 -24.37
C VAL A 166 -5.16 11.56 -25.62
N LEU A 167 -4.08 11.14 -26.28
CA LEU A 167 -3.59 11.77 -27.52
C LEU A 167 -4.59 11.67 -28.67
N GLU A 168 -5.37 10.60 -28.74
CA GLU A 168 -6.36 10.39 -29.80
C GLU A 168 -7.66 11.16 -29.57
N ASN A 169 -8.10 11.31 -28.32
CA ASN A 169 -9.47 11.72 -28.00
C ASN A 169 -9.58 12.99 -27.13
N SER A 170 -8.54 13.36 -26.37
CA SER A 170 -8.59 14.56 -25.53
C SER A 170 -8.58 15.83 -26.38
N GLN A 171 -9.22 16.88 -25.87
CA GLN A 171 -9.16 18.24 -26.40
C GLN A 171 -8.50 19.20 -25.40
N ASP A 172 -8.11 18.69 -24.23
CA ASP A 172 -7.39 19.45 -23.23
C ASP A 172 -5.90 19.50 -23.58
N GLU A 173 -5.37 20.70 -23.80
CA GLU A 173 -3.97 20.90 -24.21
C GLU A 173 -2.98 20.40 -23.15
N HIS A 174 -3.33 20.49 -21.86
CA HIS A 174 -2.47 20.03 -20.77
C HIS A 174 -2.43 18.50 -20.71
N ASP A 175 -3.58 17.83 -20.86
CA ASP A 175 -3.62 16.37 -20.92
C ASP A 175 -2.82 15.83 -22.12
N ILE A 176 -2.90 16.52 -23.27
CA ILE A 176 -2.13 16.15 -24.47
C ILE A 176 -0.63 16.33 -24.22
N GLU A 177 -0.19 17.46 -23.66
CA GLU A 177 1.22 17.72 -23.35
C GLU A 177 1.76 16.66 -22.37
N ASP A 178 1.01 16.33 -21.31
CA ASP A 178 1.37 15.28 -20.37
C ASP A 178 1.47 13.92 -21.06
N ALA A 179 0.54 13.58 -21.95
CA ALA A 179 0.56 12.31 -22.67
C ALA A 179 1.72 12.20 -23.67
N GLU A 180 2.07 13.29 -24.38
CA GLU A 180 3.24 13.36 -25.26
C GLU A 180 4.54 13.12 -24.49
N ASP A 181 4.57 13.51 -23.21
CA ASP A 181 5.70 13.34 -22.32
C ASP A 181 5.76 11.95 -21.66
N ILE A 182 4.64 11.43 -21.18
CA ILE A 182 4.55 10.16 -20.44
C ILE A 182 4.71 8.96 -21.38
N LEU A 183 4.04 8.99 -22.54
CA LEU A 183 4.00 7.86 -23.47
C LEU A 183 5.40 7.34 -23.88
N PRO A 184 6.36 8.17 -24.35
CA PRO A 184 7.68 7.67 -24.76
C PRO A 184 8.46 7.09 -23.58
N VAL A 185 8.34 7.68 -22.38
CA VAL A 185 9.02 7.20 -21.18
C VAL A 185 8.48 5.83 -20.76
N ALA A 186 7.15 5.65 -20.75
CA ALA A 186 6.52 4.37 -20.46
C ALA A 186 6.91 3.29 -21.46
N GLN A 187 7.03 3.64 -22.76
CA GLN A 187 7.52 2.73 -23.79
C GLN A 187 8.99 2.34 -23.58
N SER A 188 9.86 3.27 -23.19
CA SER A 188 11.26 2.97 -22.85
C SER A 188 11.36 2.08 -21.61
N LEU A 189 10.57 2.34 -20.57
CA LEU A 189 10.50 1.46 -19.39
C LEU A 189 10.07 0.03 -19.79
N LEU A 190 9.04 -0.10 -20.63
CA LEU A 190 8.59 -1.40 -21.13
C LEU A 190 9.68 -2.12 -21.95
N ALA A 191 10.47 -1.38 -22.73
CA ALA A 191 11.59 -1.93 -23.49
C ALA A 191 12.79 -2.33 -22.60
N LEU A 192 12.98 -1.66 -21.46
CA LEU A 192 14.00 -1.98 -20.47
C LEU A 192 13.61 -3.14 -19.55
N LEU A 193 12.31 -3.37 -19.35
CA LEU A 193 11.76 -4.38 -18.43
C LEU A 193 12.41 -5.77 -18.58
N PRO A 194 12.57 -6.37 -19.79
CA PRO A 194 13.19 -7.69 -19.91
C PRO A 194 14.67 -7.75 -19.49
N LYS A 195 15.36 -6.60 -19.44
CA LYS A 195 16.76 -6.52 -18.98
C LYS A 195 16.86 -6.45 -17.47
N VAL A 196 15.89 -5.79 -16.83
CA VAL A 196 15.87 -5.60 -15.37
C VAL A 196 15.20 -6.78 -14.68
N PHE A 197 14.03 -7.20 -15.18
CA PHE A 197 13.30 -8.37 -14.75
C PHE A 197 13.16 -9.33 -15.95
N PRO A 198 14.10 -10.27 -16.14
CA PRO A 198 14.00 -11.24 -17.21
C PRO A 198 12.74 -12.10 -17.07
N PRO A 199 12.03 -12.40 -18.18
CA PRO A 199 10.88 -13.29 -18.13
C PRO A 199 11.33 -14.71 -17.75
N ASP A 200 10.96 -15.18 -16.56
CA ASP A 200 11.17 -16.57 -16.15
C ASP A 200 9.94 -17.41 -16.52
N LEU A 201 10.02 -18.10 -17.67
CA LEU A 201 8.94 -18.92 -18.20
C LEU A 201 8.81 -20.29 -17.49
N GLY A 202 9.72 -20.64 -16.58
CA GLY A 202 9.82 -21.99 -16.03
C GLY A 202 9.39 -22.13 -14.57
N ARG A 203 9.39 -21.04 -13.79
CA ARG A 203 9.11 -21.10 -12.36
C ARG A 203 8.31 -19.89 -11.90
N PRO A 204 7.08 -20.09 -11.37
CA PRO A 204 6.33 -18.99 -10.80
C PRO A 204 7.07 -18.36 -9.62
N GLU A 205 7.06 -17.04 -9.56
CA GLU A 205 7.65 -16.26 -8.48
C GLU A 205 6.81 -16.44 -7.21
N PRO A 206 7.44 -16.79 -6.07
CA PRO A 206 6.76 -16.84 -4.79
C PRO A 206 6.22 -15.46 -4.40
N SER A 207 5.01 -15.44 -3.85
CA SER A 207 4.33 -14.22 -3.43
C SER A 207 3.57 -14.43 -2.13
N ALA A 208 3.36 -13.35 -1.37
CA ALA A 208 2.57 -13.41 -0.15
C ALA A 208 1.80 -12.11 0.05
N LEU A 209 0.82 -12.12 0.96
CA LEU A 209 0.02 -10.94 1.24
C LEU A 209 0.89 -9.79 1.72
N HIS A 210 0.73 -8.65 1.08
CA HIS A 210 1.36 -7.40 1.50
C HIS A 210 0.26 -6.41 1.87
N HIS A 211 0.16 -6.10 3.16
CA HIS A 211 -0.67 -5.01 3.64
C HIS A 211 0.20 -3.76 3.66
N HIS A 212 -0.11 -2.75 2.85
CA HIS A 212 0.73 -1.56 2.74
C HIS A 212 0.81 -0.74 4.04
N TYR A 213 -0.04 -1.05 5.05
CA TYR A 213 -0.21 -0.31 6.31
C TYR A 213 -0.18 1.19 6.05
N SER A 214 -0.94 1.59 5.04
CA SER A 214 -0.73 2.87 4.35
C SER A 214 -0.87 4.06 5.29
N HIS A 215 -1.72 3.92 6.32
CA HIS A 215 -2.02 4.97 7.28
C HIS A 215 -2.14 4.40 8.69
N LEU A 216 -1.63 5.15 9.68
CA LEU A 216 -1.83 4.86 11.11
C LEU A 216 -3.32 4.88 11.52
N ASP A 217 -4.19 5.46 10.69
CA ASP A 217 -5.63 5.42 10.90
C ASP A 217 -6.22 4.01 10.81
N ASN A 218 -5.57 3.13 10.06
CA ASN A 218 -6.01 1.75 9.84
C ASN A 218 -5.52 0.79 10.93
N ILE A 219 -4.84 1.31 11.97
CA ILE A 219 -4.36 0.53 13.11
C ILE A 219 -5.05 1.06 14.36
N LEU A 220 -5.88 0.24 14.99
CA LEU A 220 -6.53 0.61 16.26
C LEU A 220 -5.66 0.15 17.43
N VAL A 221 -5.56 1.01 18.44
CA VAL A 221 -4.82 0.75 19.67
C VAL A 221 -5.68 1.01 20.90
N ASN A 222 -5.39 0.31 22.00
CA ASN A 222 -5.99 0.58 23.31
C ASN A 222 -5.25 1.72 24.07
N GLU A 223 -5.65 1.95 25.32
CA GLU A 223 -5.03 2.97 26.19
C GLU A 223 -3.55 2.68 26.51
N HIS A 224 -3.13 1.41 26.41
CA HIS A 224 -1.74 0.97 26.61
C HIS A 224 -0.91 1.00 25.33
N GLY A 225 -1.47 1.39 24.18
CA GLY A 225 -0.77 1.43 22.89
C GLY A 225 -0.66 0.06 22.21
N GLU A 226 -1.37 -0.95 22.71
CA GLU A 226 -1.39 -2.30 22.13
C GLU A 226 -2.39 -2.35 20.97
N VAL A 227 -2.04 -3.06 19.88
CA VAL A 227 -2.90 -3.19 18.72
C VAL A 227 -4.15 -4.00 19.07
N THR A 228 -5.32 -3.41 18.87
CA THR A 228 -6.61 -4.06 19.04
C THR A 228 -7.25 -4.46 17.72
N ALA A 229 -6.88 -3.81 16.61
CA ALA A 229 -7.32 -4.17 15.27
C ALA A 229 -6.41 -3.60 14.18
N VAL A 230 -6.32 -4.31 13.05
CA VAL A 230 -5.93 -3.76 11.76
C VAL A 230 -7.16 -3.78 10.86
N ILE A 231 -7.53 -2.63 10.32
CA ILE A 231 -8.71 -2.45 9.48
C ILE A 231 -8.31 -2.04 8.06
N ASP A 232 -9.29 -1.90 7.18
CA ASP A 232 -9.11 -1.48 5.78
C ASP A 232 -8.24 -2.46 4.98
N TRP A 233 -8.81 -3.66 4.76
CA TRP A 233 -8.20 -4.73 3.98
C TRP A 233 -8.57 -4.67 2.49
N GLU A 234 -9.05 -3.52 2.03
CA GLU A 234 -9.33 -3.28 0.63
C GLU A 234 -8.03 -3.31 -0.18
N CYS A 235 -8.09 -3.86 -1.40
CA CYS A 235 -6.98 -3.89 -2.35
C CYS A 235 -5.70 -4.62 -1.88
N VAL A 236 -5.74 -5.31 -0.74
CA VAL A 236 -4.63 -6.13 -0.26
C VAL A 236 -4.36 -7.27 -1.24
N THR A 237 -3.09 -7.45 -1.58
CA THR A 237 -2.69 -8.25 -2.74
C THR A 237 -1.50 -9.13 -2.38
N ALA A 238 -1.47 -10.35 -2.92
CA ALA A 238 -0.29 -11.19 -2.91
C ALA A 238 0.74 -10.61 -3.88
N LEU A 239 1.89 -10.19 -3.36
CA LEU A 239 2.98 -9.55 -4.10
C LEU A 239 4.27 -10.35 -3.95
N PRO A 240 5.28 -10.14 -4.81
CA PRO A 240 6.56 -10.83 -4.70
C PRO A 240 7.18 -10.70 -3.31
N LEU A 241 7.91 -11.73 -2.85
CA LEU A 241 8.47 -11.74 -1.49
C LEU A 241 9.37 -10.54 -1.17
N TRP A 242 10.01 -9.93 -2.19
CA TRP A 242 10.84 -8.74 -1.98
C TRP A 242 10.04 -7.51 -1.56
N MET A 243 8.75 -7.40 -1.91
CA MET A 243 7.86 -6.33 -1.45
C MET A 243 7.67 -6.38 0.07
N LEU A 244 7.73 -7.57 0.68
CA LEU A 244 7.50 -7.78 2.11
C LEU A 244 8.63 -7.20 2.98
N SER A 245 9.79 -6.92 2.37
CA SER A 245 10.93 -6.26 3.03
C SER A 245 10.79 -4.74 3.11
N GLN A 246 9.77 -4.17 2.46
CA GLN A 246 9.53 -2.73 2.48
C GLN A 246 9.06 -2.26 3.84
N VAL A 247 9.36 -0.99 4.12
CA VAL A 247 8.94 -0.33 5.35
C VAL A 247 7.50 0.16 5.16
N PRO A 248 6.62 0.00 6.16
CA PRO A 248 5.28 0.58 6.16
C PRO A 248 5.30 2.08 5.82
N ASN A 249 4.31 2.53 5.03
CA ASN A 249 4.27 3.92 4.55
C ASN A 249 4.28 4.96 5.69
N PHE A 250 3.65 4.68 6.83
CA PHE A 250 3.65 5.59 7.97
C PHE A 250 5.03 5.83 8.62
N LEU A 251 6.02 5.01 8.27
CA LEU A 251 7.43 5.16 8.69
C LEU A 251 8.31 5.78 7.59
N ILE A 252 7.73 6.14 6.44
CA ILE A 252 8.42 6.78 5.32
C ILE A 252 8.17 8.29 5.41
N ASP A 253 9.19 9.01 5.88
CA ASP A 253 9.20 10.46 6.02
C ASP A 253 10.63 11.00 5.91
N GLN A 254 10.79 12.32 5.84
CA GLN A 254 12.06 13.01 5.82
C GLN A 254 12.93 12.56 7.01
N PRO A 255 14.16 12.08 6.77
CA PRO A 255 15.01 11.58 7.84
C PRO A 255 15.43 12.70 8.78
N ARG A 256 15.27 12.46 10.08
CA ARG A 256 15.73 13.34 11.15
C ARG A 256 16.33 12.51 12.28
N GLU A 257 17.63 12.65 12.48
CA GLU A 257 18.35 11.88 13.50
C GLU A 257 18.31 12.53 14.89
N ASP A 258 18.30 13.86 14.94
CA ASP A 258 18.32 14.60 16.19
C ASP A 258 16.91 14.91 16.68
N GLU A 259 16.65 14.65 17.96
CA GLU A 259 15.38 14.93 18.60
C GLU A 259 15.10 16.45 18.61
N PRO A 260 13.94 16.91 18.09
CA PRO A 260 13.61 18.32 18.04
C PRO A 260 13.47 18.89 19.47
N GLN A 261 14.31 19.87 19.78
CA GLN A 261 14.28 20.54 21.07
C GLN A 261 13.08 21.49 21.13
N ARG A 262 12.06 21.18 21.92
CA ARG A 262 10.79 21.92 21.99
C ARG A 262 10.96 23.43 22.17
N ASP A 263 11.94 23.85 22.97
CA ASP A 263 12.21 25.28 23.25
C ASP A 263 12.81 26.04 22.07
N ALA A 264 13.34 25.35 21.06
CA ALA A 264 13.85 25.95 19.83
C ALA A 264 12.75 26.36 18.84
N TYR A 265 11.50 25.95 19.08
CA TYR A 265 10.36 26.21 18.21
C TYR A 265 9.51 27.36 18.71
N MET A 266 8.97 28.13 17.76
CA MET A 266 8.02 29.19 18.04
C MET A 266 6.74 28.63 18.66
N ASN A 267 6.15 29.43 19.55
CA ASN A 267 4.81 29.15 20.03
C ASN A 267 3.78 29.48 18.94
N GLU A 268 2.58 28.93 19.10
CA GLU A 268 1.45 29.31 18.24
C GLU A 268 1.19 30.82 18.31
N THR A 269 0.80 31.38 17.18
CA THR A 269 0.26 32.73 17.09
C THR A 269 -1.11 32.82 17.78
N PRO A 270 -1.58 34.01 18.16
CA PRO A 270 -2.92 34.17 18.71
C PRO A 270 -4.04 33.68 17.78
N GLU A 271 -3.82 33.79 16.47
CA GLU A 271 -4.73 33.31 15.43
C GLU A 271 -4.80 31.78 15.44
N GLU A 272 -3.65 31.10 15.37
CA GLU A 272 -3.54 29.63 15.47
C GLU A 272 -4.15 29.11 16.79
N ALA A 273 -3.88 29.78 17.91
CA ALA A 273 -4.43 29.40 19.21
C ALA A 273 -5.97 29.54 19.29
N THR A 274 -6.53 30.52 18.57
CA THR A 274 -7.98 30.71 18.48
C THR A 274 -8.61 29.62 17.60
N GLU A 275 -8.02 29.33 16.44
CA GLU A 275 -8.45 28.23 15.57
C GLU A 275 -8.31 26.86 16.25
N ALA A 276 -7.29 26.68 17.08
CA ALA A 276 -7.11 25.50 17.91
C ALA A 276 -8.24 25.37 18.94
N ALA A 277 -8.58 26.47 19.62
CA ALA A 277 -9.67 26.51 20.61
C ALA A 277 -11.03 26.13 20.00
N ASP A 278 -11.32 26.61 18.79
CA ASP A 278 -12.56 26.26 18.07
C ASP A 278 -12.63 24.77 17.71
N ARG A 279 -11.47 24.12 17.52
CA ARG A 279 -11.35 22.69 17.20
C ARG A 279 -11.18 21.78 18.42
N ARG A 280 -11.04 22.29 19.65
CA ARG A 280 -10.84 21.44 20.85
C ARG A 280 -11.96 20.45 21.14
N ASN A 281 -13.16 20.70 20.62
CA ASN A 281 -14.30 19.78 20.77
C ASN A 281 -14.33 18.70 19.68
N ASP A 282 -13.49 18.82 18.64
CA ASP A 282 -13.30 17.78 17.65
C ASP A 282 -12.45 16.66 18.29
N PRO A 283 -13.01 15.45 18.49
CA PRO A 283 -12.26 14.33 19.05
C PRO A 283 -11.05 13.91 18.19
N ASP A 284 -10.99 14.38 16.95
CA ASP A 284 -9.92 14.06 16.00
C ASP A 284 -8.84 15.16 15.94
N TYR A 285 -9.06 16.27 16.65
CA TYR A 285 -8.10 17.37 16.69
C TYR A 285 -6.92 17.07 17.62
N LEU A 286 -5.71 17.06 17.05
CA LEU A 286 -4.46 16.97 17.78
C LEU A 286 -3.98 18.37 18.18
N ASP A 287 -4.19 18.74 19.45
CA ASP A 287 -3.68 19.99 20.03
C ASP A 287 -2.16 20.10 19.82
N ASN A 288 -1.68 21.28 19.42
CA ASN A 288 -0.25 21.52 19.29
C ASN A 288 0.39 21.99 20.61
N GLU A 289 -0.38 22.07 21.69
CA GLU A 289 0.08 22.35 23.05
C GLU A 289 0.88 23.66 23.15
N GLY A 290 0.42 24.69 22.41
CA GLY A 290 1.02 26.02 22.38
C GLY A 290 2.30 26.12 21.55
N LYS A 291 2.69 25.09 20.79
CA LYS A 291 3.79 25.13 19.81
C LYS A 291 3.26 25.17 18.39
N ASN A 292 3.99 25.82 17.49
CA ASN A 292 3.63 25.79 16.08
C ASN A 292 3.67 24.36 15.52
N GLN A 293 2.94 24.12 14.44
CA GLN A 293 2.83 22.79 13.82
C GLN A 293 4.19 22.19 13.41
N LEU A 294 5.17 23.05 13.10
CA LEU A 294 6.51 22.64 12.67
C LEU A 294 7.22 21.77 13.72
N TYR A 295 7.04 22.05 15.02
CA TYR A 295 7.59 21.20 16.08
C TYR A 295 7.09 19.76 15.95
N TRP A 296 5.79 19.57 15.75
CA TRP A 296 5.17 18.25 15.67
C TRP A 296 5.46 17.53 14.36
N ILE A 297 5.63 18.25 13.26
CA ILE A 297 6.12 17.69 11.99
C ILE A 297 7.52 17.12 12.21
N HIS A 298 8.44 17.93 12.74
CA HIS A 298 9.80 17.47 13.03
C HIS A 298 9.84 16.36 14.10
N MET A 299 8.89 16.34 15.03
CA MET A 299 8.77 15.26 16.00
C MET A 299 8.41 13.94 15.31
N MET A 300 7.44 13.96 14.40
CA MET A 300 7.06 12.81 13.59
C MET A 300 8.21 12.32 12.70
N GLU A 301 8.94 13.23 12.04
CA GLU A 301 10.13 12.90 11.24
C GLU A 301 11.19 12.17 12.08
N TYR A 302 11.45 12.65 13.31
CA TYR A 302 12.41 12.01 14.21
C TYR A 302 11.93 10.62 14.63
N GLU A 303 10.69 10.52 15.12
CA GLU A 303 10.13 9.26 15.61
C GLU A 303 10.09 8.22 14.51
N THR A 304 9.56 8.54 13.34
CA THR A 304 9.52 7.64 12.17
C THR A 304 10.94 7.24 11.73
N THR A 305 11.93 8.13 11.81
CA THR A 305 13.34 7.81 11.54
C THR A 305 13.88 6.75 12.50
N GLN A 306 13.60 6.88 13.79
CA GLN A 306 14.06 5.88 14.77
C GLN A 306 13.27 4.57 14.66
N LEU A 307 11.95 4.64 14.51
CA LEU A 307 11.09 3.46 14.37
C LEU A 307 11.35 2.69 13.08
N ARG A 308 11.77 3.35 11.99
CA ARG A 308 12.21 2.67 10.78
C ARG A 308 13.40 1.73 11.04
N LYS A 309 14.31 2.10 11.94
CA LYS A 309 15.44 1.24 12.33
C LYS A 309 14.95 0.04 13.14
N VAL A 310 14.01 0.28 14.05
CA VAL A 310 13.36 -0.76 14.87
C VAL A 310 12.63 -1.76 13.97
N TYR A 311 11.80 -1.28 13.05
CA TYR A 311 11.07 -2.13 12.10
C TYR A 311 12.02 -3.04 11.31
N LYS A 312 13.07 -2.45 10.72
CA LYS A 312 14.07 -3.21 9.94
C LYS A 312 14.79 -4.25 10.80
N ALA A 313 15.23 -3.87 12.00
CA ALA A 313 15.90 -4.79 12.92
C ALA A 313 14.97 -5.94 13.32
N LYS A 314 13.70 -5.66 13.61
CA LYS A 314 12.72 -6.70 13.94
C LYS A 314 12.44 -7.62 12.75
N LEU A 315 12.34 -7.07 11.56
CA LEU A 315 12.09 -7.83 10.34
C LEU A 315 13.27 -8.78 10.00
N GLU A 316 14.50 -8.34 10.24
CA GLU A 316 15.73 -9.16 10.13
C GLU A 316 15.80 -10.25 11.21
N GLU A 317 15.28 -9.98 12.42
CA GLU A 317 15.20 -10.97 13.50
C GLU A 317 14.23 -12.11 13.17
N VAL A 318 13.04 -11.79 12.65
CA VAL A 318 12.00 -12.80 12.36
C VAL A 318 12.25 -13.54 11.05
N CYS A 319 12.97 -12.95 10.09
CA CYS A 319 13.32 -13.59 8.84
C CYS A 319 14.69 -13.10 8.33
N LEU A 320 15.66 -14.02 8.34
CA LEU A 320 17.06 -13.73 8.01
C LEU A 320 17.30 -13.57 6.50
N ASP A 321 16.52 -14.27 5.67
CA ASP A 321 16.76 -14.43 4.24
C ASP A 321 15.61 -13.85 3.39
N TRP A 322 15.25 -12.58 3.62
CA TRP A 322 14.35 -11.89 2.69
C TRP A 322 14.97 -11.83 1.31
N VAL A 323 14.14 -12.09 0.29
CA VAL A 323 14.51 -11.81 -1.10
C VAL A 323 14.69 -10.28 -1.21
N LYS A 324 15.92 -9.83 -1.46
CA LYS A 324 16.20 -8.41 -1.65
C LYS A 324 16.36 -8.15 -3.14
N MET A 325 15.70 -7.09 -3.62
CA MET A 325 15.97 -6.58 -4.95
C MET A 325 17.41 -6.09 -5.04
N ASN A 326 17.98 -6.19 -6.24
CA ASN A 326 19.19 -5.46 -6.53
C ASN A 326 18.87 -3.96 -6.72
N PRO A 327 19.88 -3.09 -6.57
CA PRO A 327 19.71 -1.65 -6.76
C PRO A 327 18.93 -1.25 -8.04
N LEU A 328 19.26 -1.83 -9.19
CA LEU A 328 18.62 -1.48 -10.46
C LEU A 328 17.14 -1.88 -10.50
N GLU A 329 16.80 -3.05 -9.95
CA GLU A 329 15.41 -3.51 -9.83
C GLU A 329 14.58 -2.55 -8.96
N GLU A 330 15.11 -2.12 -7.80
CA GLU A 330 14.44 -1.15 -6.92
C GLU A 330 14.15 0.16 -7.66
N ASP A 331 15.19 0.73 -8.30
CA ASP A 331 15.09 2.00 -9.02
C ASP A 331 14.12 1.90 -10.22
N PHE A 332 14.09 0.76 -10.89
CA PHE A 332 13.17 0.51 -11.99
C PHE A 332 11.71 0.43 -11.51
N PHE A 333 11.46 -0.31 -10.43
CA PHE A 333 10.12 -0.38 -9.82
C PHE A 333 9.62 1.01 -9.40
N ASP A 334 10.49 1.77 -8.73
CA ASP A 334 10.25 3.15 -8.33
C ASP A 334 9.97 4.09 -9.52
N ALA A 335 10.63 3.86 -10.65
CA ALA A 335 10.41 4.59 -11.90
C ALA A 335 9.05 4.24 -12.54
N VAL A 336 8.64 2.96 -12.51
CA VAL A 336 7.33 2.51 -13.01
C VAL A 336 6.20 3.09 -12.17
N LEU A 337 6.28 3.04 -10.83
CA LEU A 337 5.25 3.58 -9.94
C LEU A 337 5.09 5.10 -10.02
N ARG A 338 6.09 5.80 -10.55
CA ARG A 338 6.09 7.26 -10.69
C ARG A 338 5.97 7.71 -12.16
N CYS A 339 5.58 6.78 -13.04
CA CYS A 339 5.41 7.00 -14.48
C CYS A 339 4.05 7.65 -14.81
N ASP A 340 3.54 8.52 -13.93
CA ASP A 340 2.39 9.38 -14.15
C ASP A 340 2.48 10.62 -13.21
N GLY A 341 2.67 11.82 -13.76
CA GLY A 341 2.56 13.08 -13.02
C GLY A 341 3.88 13.75 -12.58
N LEU A 342 3.92 14.28 -11.35
CA LEU A 342 4.90 15.29 -10.90
C LEU A 342 6.39 14.87 -10.98
N TRP A 343 6.64 13.56 -10.98
CA TRP A 343 8.00 12.99 -10.94
C TRP A 343 8.54 12.62 -12.32
N MET A 344 7.77 12.85 -13.39
CA MET A 344 8.09 12.41 -14.75
C MET A 344 9.44 12.91 -15.28
N LYS A 345 9.86 14.12 -14.90
CA LYS A 345 11.18 14.67 -15.27
C LYS A 345 12.32 13.82 -14.71
N MET A 346 12.17 13.29 -13.50
CA MET A 346 13.18 12.39 -12.90
C MET A 346 13.18 11.04 -13.59
N VAL A 347 12.00 10.46 -13.86
CA VAL A 347 11.86 9.18 -14.58
C VAL A 347 12.53 9.26 -15.94
N ARG A 348 12.24 10.29 -16.72
CA ARG A 348 12.86 10.51 -18.04
C ARG A 348 14.39 10.55 -17.95
N LYS A 349 14.94 11.41 -17.08
CA LYS A 349 16.39 11.54 -16.95
C LYS A 349 17.04 10.21 -16.50
N TRP A 350 16.40 9.48 -15.60
CA TRP A 350 16.89 8.19 -15.13
C TRP A 350 16.92 7.17 -16.27
N VAL A 351 15.81 7.03 -17.01
CA VAL A 351 15.70 6.15 -18.18
C VAL A 351 16.79 6.45 -19.20
N GLU A 352 17.01 7.73 -19.55
CA GLU A 352 18.06 8.13 -20.49
C GLU A 352 19.47 7.73 -20.02
N CYS A 353 19.76 7.80 -18.72
CA CYS A 353 21.02 7.34 -18.15
C CYS A 353 21.17 5.81 -18.27
N ILE A 354 20.12 5.05 -17.91
CA ILE A 354 20.13 3.59 -17.99
C ILE A 354 20.28 3.12 -19.45
N GLU A 355 19.62 3.78 -20.42
CA GLU A 355 19.76 3.47 -21.84
C GLU A 355 21.18 3.73 -22.37
N LYS A 356 21.89 4.72 -21.82
CA LYS A 356 23.31 4.99 -22.11
C LYS A 356 24.27 4.02 -21.41
N GLY A 357 23.76 3.12 -20.57
CA GLY A 357 24.56 2.17 -19.79
C GLY A 357 25.21 2.79 -18.54
N GLU A 358 24.70 3.94 -18.07
CA GLU A 358 25.16 4.56 -16.84
C GLU A 358 24.57 3.83 -15.62
N SER A 359 25.35 3.76 -14.53
CA SER A 359 24.91 3.23 -13.25
C SER A 359 24.56 4.38 -12.31
N VAL A 360 23.31 4.85 -12.36
CA VAL A 360 22.80 5.95 -11.51
C VAL A 360 21.60 5.50 -10.68
N ARG A 361 21.48 6.01 -9.45
CA ARG A 361 20.33 5.75 -8.57
C ARG A 361 19.17 6.67 -8.92
N PHE A 362 17.94 6.15 -8.90
CA PHE A 362 16.75 6.94 -9.18
C PHE A 362 16.57 8.10 -8.20
N LYS A 363 16.79 7.85 -6.91
CA LYS A 363 16.70 8.87 -5.84
C LYS A 363 17.69 10.04 -6.00
N ASP A 364 18.80 9.84 -6.71
CA ASP A 364 19.81 10.88 -6.89
C ASP A 364 19.44 11.87 -8.02
N MET A 365 18.41 11.56 -8.80
CA MET A 365 17.96 12.37 -9.94
C MET A 365 17.27 13.67 -9.52
N TRP A 366 16.94 13.85 -8.24
CA TRP A 366 16.40 15.11 -7.72
C TRP A 366 17.40 16.27 -7.82
N ASN A 367 18.70 15.98 -7.74
CA ASN A 367 19.78 16.97 -7.67
C ASN A 367 20.50 17.21 -9.01
N ARG A 368 20.07 16.56 -10.09
CA ARG A 368 20.62 16.66 -11.46
C ARG A 368 19.55 17.17 -12.39
#